data_AF-A0A2D9SN91-F1
#
_entry.id   AF-A0A2D9SN91-F1
#
_cell.length_a   1.000
_cell.length_b   1.000
_cell.length_c   1.000
_cell.angle_alpha   90.00
_cell.angle_beta   90.00
_cell.angle_gamma   90.00
#
_symmetry.space_group_name_H-M   'P 1'
#
loop_
_entity.id
_entity.type
_entity.pdbx_description
1 polymer ?
#
loop_
_entity_poly.entity_id
_entity_poly.type
_entity_poly.pdbx_seq_one_letter_code
_entity_poly.pdbx_strand_id
1 'polypeptide(L)'
;MFGIEDISSLIPLTPPSQQKLNAIEVDDMYPCNDTSFRRGGHGLFSTLDDYCRFASMLLTGATASGEKILSRNMHEMMLKNRIPPEQLPLKIGIAPLAGYGWGLGLWVMLDTGKAMGLTGESECGWSGAASTCSWVDA
;
A
#
# COMPACT_ATOMS: atom_id res chain seq x y z
N MET A 1 -3.42 -37.84 -34.27
CA MET A 1 -3.12 -36.96 -33.14
C MET A 1 -4.26 -35.96 -33.08
N PHE A 2 -5.29 -36.24 -32.30
CA PHE A 2 -6.54 -35.46 -32.34
C PHE A 2 -6.38 -34.25 -31.42
N GLY A 3 -6.18 -33.09 -32.03
CA GLY A 3 -6.18 -31.79 -31.37
C GLY A 3 -7.60 -31.26 -31.25
N ILE A 4 -7.82 -30.42 -30.25
CA ILE A 4 -9.07 -29.73 -29.99
C ILE A 4 -9.27 -28.66 -31.08
N GLU A 5 -10.35 -28.76 -31.84
CA GLU A 5 -10.68 -27.83 -32.94
C GLU A 5 -11.51 -26.62 -32.48
N ASP A 6 -12.19 -26.72 -31.33
CA ASP A 6 -13.08 -25.69 -30.81
C ASP A 6 -12.90 -25.50 -29.29
N ILE A 7 -12.83 -24.24 -28.86
CA ILE A 7 -12.68 -23.83 -27.45
C ILE A 7 -13.84 -24.33 -26.59
N SER A 8 -15.01 -24.57 -27.19
CA SER A 8 -16.18 -25.13 -26.51
C SER A 8 -16.00 -26.59 -26.05
N SER A 9 -15.03 -27.29 -26.63
CA SER A 9 -14.68 -28.67 -26.26
C SER A 9 -13.66 -28.76 -25.13
N LEU A 10 -13.14 -27.62 -24.65
CA LEU A 10 -12.51 -27.55 -23.34
C LEU A 10 -13.60 -27.76 -22.29
N ILE A 11 -13.42 -28.76 -21.42
CA ILE A 11 -14.30 -29.04 -20.28
C ILE A 11 -14.71 -27.69 -19.64
N PRO A 12 -16.01 -27.38 -19.54
CA PRO A 12 -16.43 -26.12 -18.96
C PRO A 12 -16.01 -26.15 -17.49
N LEU A 13 -14.97 -25.39 -17.15
CA LEU A 13 -14.80 -24.86 -15.81
C LEU A 13 -16.17 -24.30 -15.44
N THR A 14 -16.81 -24.92 -14.44
CA THR A 14 -18.19 -24.68 -14.00
C THR A 14 -18.62 -23.25 -14.34
N PRO A 15 -19.64 -23.02 -15.19
CA PRO A 15 -20.05 -21.67 -15.53
C PRO A 15 -20.25 -20.92 -14.23
N PRO A 16 -19.61 -19.75 -14.03
CA PRO A 16 -19.74 -19.00 -12.79
C PRO A 16 -21.23 -18.82 -12.52
N SER A 17 -21.63 -19.04 -11.27
CA SER A 17 -23.02 -18.87 -10.85
C SER A 17 -23.55 -17.55 -11.40
N GLN A 18 -24.80 -17.54 -11.85
CA GLN A 18 -25.43 -16.35 -12.43
C GLN A 18 -25.31 -15.20 -11.43
N GLN A 19 -24.35 -14.30 -11.66
CA GLN A 19 -24.11 -13.16 -10.79
C GLN A 19 -25.19 -12.13 -11.09
N LYS A 20 -26.25 -12.15 -10.28
CA LYS A 20 -27.27 -11.13 -10.32
C LYS A 20 -26.71 -9.86 -9.71
N LEU A 21 -26.31 -8.92 -10.56
CA LEU A 21 -25.91 -7.58 -10.13
C LEU A 21 -27.15 -6.88 -9.55
N ASN A 22 -27.06 -6.48 -8.30
CA ASN A 22 -28.03 -5.57 -7.70
C ASN A 22 -27.43 -4.16 -7.80
N ALA A 23 -28.19 -3.22 -8.36
CA ALA A 23 -27.82 -1.82 -8.27
C ALA A 23 -27.79 -1.41 -6.79
N ILE A 24 -26.70 -0.77 -6.38
CA ILE A 24 -26.54 -0.19 -5.06
C ILE A 24 -26.32 1.30 -5.29
N GLU A 25 -27.17 2.13 -4.69
CA GLU A 25 -26.95 3.58 -4.64
C GLU A 25 -25.79 3.85 -3.69
N VAL A 26 -24.60 3.99 -4.27
CA VAL A 26 -23.35 4.19 -3.51
C VAL A 26 -23.22 5.59 -2.94
N ASP A 27 -23.95 6.55 -3.50
CA ASP A 27 -23.91 7.96 -3.10
C ASP A 27 -24.34 8.13 -1.65
N ASP A 28 -25.34 7.36 -1.18
CA ASP A 28 -25.79 7.40 0.22
C ASP A 28 -24.82 6.71 1.20
N MET A 29 -24.00 5.79 0.71
CA MET A 29 -22.95 5.12 1.50
C MET A 29 -21.68 5.94 1.61
N TYR A 30 -21.57 7.00 0.81
CA TYR A 30 -20.41 7.85 0.73
C TYR A 30 -20.77 9.21 1.34
N PRO A 31 -20.24 9.60 2.52
CA PRO A 31 -20.51 10.91 3.11
C PRO A 31 -19.87 12.06 2.32
N CYS A 32 -20.31 12.27 1.08
CA CYS A 32 -19.87 13.35 0.19
C CYS A 32 -20.47 14.70 0.61
N ASN A 33 -21.61 14.69 1.29
CA ASN A 33 -22.33 15.89 1.70
C ASN A 33 -21.95 16.39 3.10
N ASP A 34 -21.17 15.62 3.88
CA ASP A 34 -20.68 16.04 5.18
C ASP A 34 -19.30 16.68 5.07
N THR A 35 -19.25 18.01 5.08
CA THR A 35 -18.00 18.79 5.00
C THR A 35 -17.09 18.63 6.22
N SER A 36 -17.60 18.07 7.33
CA SER A 36 -16.81 17.81 8.55
C SER A 36 -16.13 16.44 8.53
N PHE A 37 -16.61 15.52 7.68
CA PHE A 37 -16.09 14.17 7.62
C PHE A 37 -14.75 14.12 6.87
N ARG A 38 -13.69 13.65 7.55
CA ARG A 38 -12.37 13.44 6.95
C ARG A 38 -12.01 11.96 6.93
N ARG A 39 -11.44 11.52 5.81
CA ARG A 39 -11.02 10.14 5.60
C ARG A 39 -9.51 10.05 5.76
N GLY A 40 -9.07 9.22 6.71
CA GLY A 40 -7.64 9.04 6.99
C GLY A 40 -6.93 8.07 6.05
N GLY A 41 -7.66 7.14 5.42
CA GLY A 41 -7.09 6.08 4.57
C GLY A 41 -7.06 6.37 3.07
N HIS A 42 -7.88 7.32 2.59
CA HIS A 42 -7.95 7.74 1.19
C HIS A 42 -8.56 9.14 1.09
N GLY A 43 -8.43 9.79 -0.08
CA GLY A 43 -9.00 11.12 -0.32
C GLY A 43 -8.12 12.27 0.16
N LEU A 44 -6.85 12.02 0.47
CA LEU A 44 -5.85 13.07 0.64
C LEU A 44 -5.55 13.72 -0.71
N PHE A 45 -5.68 15.04 -0.77
CA PHE A 45 -5.17 15.86 -1.87
C PHE A 45 -3.94 16.60 -1.37
N SER A 46 -2.86 16.57 -2.14
CA SER A 46 -1.59 17.20 -1.82
C SER A 46 -0.87 17.62 -3.09
N THR A 47 0.10 18.51 -2.97
CA THR A 47 1.11 18.79 -3.99
C THR A 47 2.32 17.86 -3.80
N LEU A 48 3.20 17.79 -4.81
CA LEU A 48 4.48 17.10 -4.68
C LEU A 48 5.32 17.71 -3.56
N ASP A 49 5.43 19.04 -3.52
CA ASP A 49 6.23 19.77 -2.53
C ASP A 49 5.76 19.50 -1.09
N ASP A 50 4.45 19.51 -0.86
CA ASP A 50 3.89 19.23 0.47
C ASP A 50 4.10 17.77 0.87
N TYR A 51 3.94 16.84 -0.08
CA TYR A 51 4.16 15.42 0.19
C TYR A 51 5.65 15.10 0.41
N CYS A 52 6.56 15.80 -0.28
CA CYS A 52 8.00 15.69 -0.04
C CYS A 52 8.36 16.13 1.39
N ARG A 53 7.75 17.20 1.92
CA ARG A 53 7.96 17.61 3.32
C ARG A 53 7.49 16.53 4.30
N PHE A 54 6.35 15.91 4.03
CA PHE A 54 5.87 14.76 4.81
C PHE A 54 6.84 13.58 4.73
N ALA A 55 7.24 13.19 3.52
CA ALA A 55 8.17 12.08 3.30
C ALA A 55 9.51 12.33 4.01
N SER A 56 10.11 13.51 3.86
CA SER A 56 11.35 13.88 4.56
C SER A 56 11.20 13.86 6.07
N MET A 57 10.03 14.22 6.62
CA MET A 57 9.76 14.08 8.05
C MET A 57 9.85 12.63 8.52
N LEU A 58 9.51 11.65 7.67
CA LEU A 58 9.63 10.23 8.02
C LEU A 58 11.08 9.76 8.23
N LEU A 59 12.10 10.48 7.74
CA LEU A 59 13.50 10.13 7.99
C LEU A 59 13.90 10.35 9.45
N THR A 60 13.35 11.37 10.10
CA THR A 60 13.82 11.83 11.43
C THR A 60 12.73 12.00 12.47
N GLY A 61 11.46 11.95 12.06
CA GLY A 61 10.31 12.35 12.88
C GLY A 61 10.16 13.87 13.04
N ALA A 62 10.95 14.68 12.32
CA ALA A 62 10.94 16.14 12.42
C ALA A 62 10.80 16.83 11.06
N THR A 63 10.25 18.03 11.06
CA THR A 63 10.18 18.88 9.86
C THR A 63 11.58 19.36 9.44
N ALA A 64 11.70 19.92 8.24
CA ALA A 64 12.95 20.52 7.76
C ALA A 64 13.44 21.69 8.64
N SER A 65 12.54 22.37 9.37
CA SER A 65 12.90 23.42 10.33
C SER A 65 13.30 22.87 11.71
N GLY A 66 13.27 21.55 11.91
CA GLY A 66 13.62 20.89 13.17
C GLY A 66 12.47 20.74 14.17
N GLU A 67 11.24 21.08 13.79
CA GLU A 67 10.06 20.87 14.64
C GLU A 67 9.75 19.37 14.73
N LYS A 68 9.67 18.84 15.95
CA LYS A 68 9.39 17.41 16.18
C LYS A 68 7.90 17.14 16.03
N ILE A 69 7.53 16.37 15.00
CA ILE A 69 6.17 15.89 14.76
C ILE A 69 5.93 14.57 15.47
N LEU A 70 6.93 13.68 15.43
CA LEU A 70 6.92 12.39 16.12
C LEU A 70 7.93 12.40 17.26
N SER A 71 7.56 11.81 18.39
CA SER A 71 8.55 11.48 19.41
C SER A 71 9.50 10.41 18.86
N ARG A 72 10.73 10.36 19.39
CA ARG A 72 11.71 9.33 19.03
C ARG A 72 11.11 7.92 19.15
N ASN A 73 10.46 7.63 20.28
CA ASN A 73 9.87 6.30 20.52
C ASN A 73 8.77 5.99 19.50
N MET A 74 7.94 6.97 19.12
CA MET A 74 6.89 6.76 18.14
C MET A 74 7.47 6.51 16.74
N HIS A 75 8.51 7.25 16.37
CA HIS A 75 9.22 7.08 15.11
C HIS A 75 9.86 5.68 15.01
N GLU A 76 10.56 5.24 16.05
CA GLU A 76 11.12 3.88 16.14
C GLU A 76 10.02 2.81 16.09
N MET A 77 8.90 3.02 16.78
CA MET A 77 7.75 2.11 16.74
C MET A 77 7.06 2.06 15.37
N MET A 78 7.07 3.16 14.62
CA MET A 78 6.46 3.28 13.30
C MET A 78 7.22 2.45 12.26
N LEU A 79 8.55 2.42 12.37
CA LEU A 79 9.44 1.74 11.42
C LEU A 79 9.73 0.27 11.78
N LYS A 80 9.16 -0.24 12.87
CA LYS A 80 9.34 -1.63 13.29
C LYS A 80 8.31 -2.54 12.63
N ASN A 81 8.78 -3.62 11.97
CA ASN A 81 7.90 -4.63 11.40
C ASN A 81 7.00 -5.27 12.48
N ARG A 82 5.73 -5.46 12.12
CA ARG A 82 4.69 -6.04 12.98
C ARG A 82 4.05 -7.28 12.38
N ILE A 83 4.55 -7.73 11.23
CA ILE A 83 4.03 -8.91 10.54
C ILE A 83 4.92 -10.10 10.91
N PRO A 84 4.33 -11.19 11.41
CA PRO A 84 5.08 -12.37 11.78
C PRO A 84 5.64 -13.07 10.53
N PRO A 85 6.76 -13.79 10.62
CA PRO A 85 7.44 -14.37 9.45
C PRO A 85 6.57 -15.29 8.60
N GLU A 86 5.59 -15.96 9.20
CA GLU A 86 4.66 -16.89 8.53
C GLU A 86 3.67 -16.16 7.60
N GLN A 87 3.53 -14.84 7.74
CA GLN A 87 2.69 -13.99 6.90
C GLN A 87 3.50 -13.21 5.84
N LEU A 88 4.80 -13.49 5.72
CA LEU A 88 5.67 -12.93 4.71
C LEU A 88 5.91 -13.94 3.56
N PRO A 89 6.17 -13.49 2.32
CA PRO A 89 6.24 -12.08 1.90
C PRO A 89 4.86 -11.42 1.86
N LEU A 90 4.84 -10.10 2.08
CA LEU A 90 3.65 -9.31 1.82
C LEU A 90 3.24 -9.45 0.35
N LYS A 91 1.95 -9.29 0.06
CA LYS A 91 1.43 -9.29 -1.31
C LYS A 91 0.54 -8.08 -1.51
N ILE A 92 0.94 -7.19 -2.40
CA ILE A 92 0.15 -6.03 -2.82
C ILE A 92 -0.14 -6.22 -4.31
N GLY A 93 -1.40 -6.48 -4.64
CA GLY A 93 -1.78 -6.90 -6.00
C GLY A 93 -1.36 -8.34 -6.29
N ILE A 94 -0.80 -8.59 -7.47
CA ILE A 94 -0.51 -9.95 -7.95
C ILE A 94 0.88 -10.47 -7.54
N ALA A 95 1.82 -9.57 -7.26
CA ALA A 95 3.22 -9.91 -6.99
C ALA A 95 3.55 -9.83 -5.49
N PRO A 96 4.45 -10.70 -4.99
CA PRO A 96 4.98 -10.56 -3.64
C PRO A 96 5.88 -9.31 -3.54
N LEU A 97 5.77 -8.60 -2.43
CA LEU A 97 6.67 -7.52 -2.03
C LEU A 97 7.78 -8.14 -1.17
N ALA A 98 8.68 -8.87 -1.81
CA ALA A 98 9.76 -9.59 -1.14
C ALA A 98 10.77 -8.64 -0.50
N GLY A 99 11.28 -9.00 0.68
CA GLY A 99 12.21 -8.17 1.44
C GLY A 99 11.54 -7.12 2.32
N TYR A 100 10.22 -6.94 2.25
CA TYR A 100 9.51 -5.93 3.04
C TYR A 100 8.58 -6.54 4.10
N GLY A 101 8.46 -5.83 5.22
CA GLY A 101 7.46 -6.02 6.26
C GLY A 101 6.50 -4.84 6.34
N TRP A 102 5.72 -4.78 7.42
CA TRP A 102 4.74 -3.72 7.65
C TRP A 102 4.94 -3.06 9.01
N GLY A 103 5.14 -1.74 9.01
CA GLY A 103 5.20 -0.90 10.19
C GLY A 103 3.84 -0.32 10.55
N LEU A 104 3.84 0.87 11.16
CA LEU A 104 2.61 1.65 11.33
C LEU A 104 2.37 2.55 10.12
N GLY A 105 1.58 2.05 9.18
CA GLY A 105 1.11 2.82 8.02
C GLY A 105 2.05 2.83 6.82
N LEU A 106 3.18 2.14 6.88
CA LEU A 106 4.21 2.08 5.84
C LEU A 106 4.72 0.64 5.69
N TRP A 107 5.19 0.28 4.50
CA TRP A 107 6.12 -0.84 4.38
C TRP A 107 7.47 -0.44 4.97
N VAL A 108 8.23 -1.44 5.40
CA VAL A 108 9.59 -1.26 5.94
C VAL A 108 10.50 -2.34 5.38
N MET A 109 11.72 -1.95 4.99
CA MET A 109 12.73 -2.90 4.52
C MET A 109 13.15 -3.85 5.64
N LEU A 110 13.23 -5.14 5.32
CA LEU A 110 13.71 -6.21 6.20
C LEU A 110 14.95 -6.91 5.65
N ASP A 111 15.05 -7.04 4.32
CA ASP A 111 16.11 -7.78 3.64
C ASP A 111 16.32 -7.24 2.22
N THR A 112 17.37 -6.43 2.06
CA THR A 112 17.74 -5.82 0.78
C THR A 112 18.14 -6.85 -0.28
N GLY A 113 18.59 -8.05 0.12
CA GLY A 113 18.92 -9.15 -0.79
C GLY A 113 17.69 -9.77 -1.46
N LYS A 114 16.49 -9.51 -0.92
CA LYS A 114 15.20 -9.94 -1.49
C LYS A 114 14.46 -8.83 -2.21
N ALA A 115 14.97 -7.59 -2.19
CA ALA A 115 14.33 -6.46 -2.82
C ALA A 115 14.34 -6.59 -4.35
N MET A 116 13.30 -6.07 -5.01
CA MET A 116 13.17 -6.10 -6.47
C MET A 116 13.91 -4.94 -7.18
N GLY A 117 14.58 -4.06 -6.42
CA GLY A 117 15.28 -2.87 -6.92
C GLY A 117 16.37 -2.41 -5.94
N LEU A 118 17.12 -1.38 -6.33
CA LEU A 118 18.14 -0.77 -5.48
C LEU A 118 17.49 -0.01 -4.32
N THR A 119 17.92 -0.32 -3.10
CA THR A 119 17.34 0.19 -1.84
C THR A 119 18.34 -0.03 -0.71
N GLY A 120 18.21 0.73 0.38
CA GLY A 120 18.91 0.58 1.64
C GLY A 120 18.06 -0.08 2.72
N GLU A 121 18.68 -0.36 3.87
CA GLU A 121 18.07 -1.04 5.01
C GLU A 121 17.05 -0.19 5.77
N SER A 122 17.11 1.14 5.60
CA SER A 122 16.23 2.09 6.27
C SER A 122 15.01 2.47 5.42
N GLU A 123 14.83 1.84 4.26
CA GLU A 123 13.74 2.20 3.36
C GLU A 123 12.37 1.96 4.01
N CYS A 124 11.51 2.97 3.95
CA CYS A 124 10.09 2.86 4.25
C CYS A 124 9.25 3.70 3.30
N GLY A 125 8.00 3.30 3.07
CA GLY A 125 7.15 3.99 2.09
C GLY A 125 5.72 3.47 2.01
N TRP A 126 4.95 4.11 1.14
CA TRP A 126 3.63 3.66 0.75
C TRP A 126 3.25 4.06 -0.69
N SER A 127 2.17 3.47 -1.19
CA SER A 127 1.63 3.74 -2.52
C SER A 127 0.13 4.00 -2.49
N GLY A 128 -0.35 4.80 -3.43
CA GLY A 128 -1.76 5.09 -3.64
C GLY A 128 -2.30 4.39 -4.90
N ALA A 129 -3.61 4.15 -4.91
CA ALA A 129 -4.29 3.46 -6.01
C ALA A 129 -4.16 4.17 -7.37
N ALA A 130 -3.95 5.49 -7.38
CA ALA A 130 -3.74 6.29 -8.59
C ALA A 130 -2.27 6.29 -9.08
N SER A 131 -1.55 5.20 -8.84
CA SER A 131 -0.13 5.01 -9.19
C SER A 131 0.85 5.99 -8.54
N THR A 132 0.44 6.69 -7.47
CA THR A 132 1.36 7.46 -6.64
C THR A 132 2.18 6.52 -5.78
N CYS A 133 3.49 6.76 -5.69
CA CYS A 133 4.39 5.97 -4.86
C CYS A 133 5.42 6.90 -4.22
N SER A 134 5.72 6.67 -2.95
CA SER A 134 6.69 7.46 -2.19
C SER A 134 7.43 6.57 -1.21
N TRP A 135 8.74 6.73 -1.14
CA TRP A 135 9.59 6.09 -0.15
C TRP A 135 10.69 7.06 0.28
N VAL A 136 11.28 6.78 1.43
CA VAL A 136 12.49 7.45 1.91
C VAL A 136 13.48 6.41 2.40
N ASP A 137 14.76 6.72 2.23
CA ASP A 137 15.89 5.90 2.61
C ASP A 137 17.03 6.83 3.05
N ALA A 138 17.75 6.47 4.11
CA ALA A 138 18.65 7.36 4.86
C ALA A 138 20.13 7.09 4.58
#